data_AF-A0A1W9UCC5-F1
#
_entry.id   AF-A0A1W9UCC5-F1
#
_cell.length_a   1.000
_cell.length_b   1.000
_cell.length_c   1.000
_cell.angle_alpha   90.00
_cell.angle_beta   90.00
_cell.angle_gamma   90.00
#
_symmetry.space_group_name_H-M   'P 1'
#
loop_
_entity.id
_entity.type
_entity.pdbx_description
1 polymer ?
#
loop_
_entity_poly.entity_id
_entity_poly.type
_entity_poly.pdbx_seq_one_letter_code
_entity_poly.pdbx_strand_id
1 'polypeptide(L)'
;MQAIGLSPVVDKHHITATSRQLYEYLKVFDKSHDKYIPQEIKRLDREKLTILLKSLLDGDGNKHSKHGWRYTTVSQRLADDIQEIAIKCGMAASVTLDKEGFYRVYTSTTRTTQCNLGANRSEWVDYDGMVYCVQVPNSIVMVRQNGYAFFSGNSKGAGDQYVRDYARIYGLPTVVFRQSCIYGTRQMGVEDQGWVAWFIIAALTGQPITIYGNGKQVRDVLFVDDLLNAYDAAIANIKIAAGQVYNVGGGPERTMSIWAEFGPILERLIGHPIPVSISDWRPGDQPIYISDIRKAERELGWHPAVGVEVGIRRLYDWVTTHQHLFV
;
A
#
# COMPACT_ATOMS: atom_id res chain seq x y z
N MET A 1 16.77 26.01 -38.99
CA MET A 1 16.43 25.58 -40.37
C MET A 1 17.65 25.55 -41.29
N GLN A 2 18.49 26.59 -41.36
CA GLN A 2 19.78 26.51 -42.08
C GLN A 2 20.71 25.41 -41.52
N ALA A 3 20.74 25.22 -40.20
CA ALA A 3 21.54 24.16 -39.55
C ALA A 3 21.12 22.72 -39.92
N ILE A 4 19.92 22.53 -40.50
CA ILE A 4 19.42 21.24 -40.99
C ILE A 4 19.29 21.23 -42.53
N GLY A 5 19.97 22.16 -43.21
CA GLY A 5 20.03 22.21 -44.68
C GLY A 5 18.74 22.69 -45.36
N LEU A 6 17.81 23.31 -44.63
CA LEU A 6 16.58 23.85 -45.19
C LEU A 6 16.70 25.35 -45.47
N SER A 7 16.22 25.78 -46.64
CA SER A 7 16.09 27.18 -47.03
C SER A 7 14.65 27.67 -46.79
N PRO A 8 14.34 28.29 -45.64
CA PRO A 8 13.00 28.76 -45.36
C PRO A 8 12.66 30.02 -46.15
N VAL A 9 11.40 30.13 -46.56
CA VAL A 9 10.73 31.39 -46.91
C VAL A 9 10.15 31.97 -45.62
N VAL A 10 10.55 33.18 -45.27
CA VAL A 10 10.08 33.88 -44.07
C VAL A 10 9.18 35.04 -44.51
N ASP A 11 7.93 35.04 -44.05
CA ASP A 11 7.03 36.20 -44.14
C ASP A 11 6.83 36.82 -42.74
N LYS A 12 5.99 37.87 -42.65
CA LYS A 12 5.76 38.59 -41.37
C LYS A 12 5.16 37.73 -40.25
N HIS A 13 4.58 36.58 -40.58
CA HIS A 13 3.84 35.72 -39.65
C HIS A 13 4.22 34.22 -39.72
N HIS A 14 4.93 33.78 -40.76
CA HIS A 14 5.23 32.37 -41.00
C HIS A 14 6.67 32.13 -41.47
N ILE A 15 7.18 30.96 -41.09
CA ILE A 15 8.42 30.39 -41.61
C ILE A 15 8.02 29.11 -42.33
N THR A 16 8.12 29.11 -43.66
CA THR A 16 7.77 27.96 -44.50
C THR A 16 9.03 27.37 -45.11
N ALA A 17 9.31 26.09 -44.85
CA ALA A 17 10.38 25.36 -45.51
C ALA A 17 9.83 24.07 -46.13
N THR A 18 10.08 23.86 -47.41
CA THR A 18 9.65 22.65 -48.13
C THR A 18 10.86 21.77 -48.43
N SER A 19 10.79 20.50 -48.01
CA SER A 19 11.79 19.49 -48.37
C SER A 19 11.07 18.18 -48.68
N ARG A 20 11.17 17.75 -49.94
CA ARG A 20 10.60 16.48 -50.38
C ARG A 20 11.25 15.30 -49.65
N GLN A 21 12.55 15.37 -49.40
CA GLN A 21 13.29 14.32 -48.68
C GLN A 21 12.81 14.21 -47.23
N LEU A 22 12.64 15.36 -46.55
CA LEU A 22 12.13 15.38 -45.18
C LEU A 22 10.68 14.89 -45.13
N TYR A 23 9.86 15.25 -46.12
CA TYR A 23 8.49 14.76 -46.24
C TYR A 23 8.46 13.24 -46.41
N GLU A 24 9.20 12.66 -47.35
CA GLU A 24 9.21 11.19 -47.54
C GLU A 24 9.78 10.46 -46.31
N TYR A 25 10.76 11.04 -45.62
CA TYR A 25 11.27 10.51 -44.35
C TYR A 25 10.23 10.57 -43.23
N LEU A 26 9.45 11.65 -43.14
CA LEU A 26 8.47 11.82 -42.08
C LEU A 26 7.13 11.15 -42.37
N LYS A 27 6.83 10.86 -43.65
CA LYS A 27 5.57 10.26 -44.11
C LYS A 27 5.34 8.85 -43.55
N VAL A 28 6.40 8.15 -43.15
CA VAL A 28 6.29 6.83 -42.52
C VAL A 28 5.82 6.90 -41.07
N PHE A 29 5.86 8.08 -40.43
CA PHE A 29 5.33 8.28 -39.09
C PHE A 29 3.83 8.59 -39.16
N ASP A 30 3.07 8.07 -38.21
CA ASP A 30 1.62 8.25 -38.14
C ASP A 30 1.20 9.71 -37.94
N LYS A 31 -0.11 9.94 -38.03
CA LYS A 31 -0.72 11.26 -37.91
C LYS A 31 -0.48 11.86 -36.52
N SER A 32 -0.75 13.16 -36.42
CA SER A 32 -0.65 13.93 -35.17
C SER A 32 -1.40 13.30 -33.99
N HIS A 33 -2.47 12.55 -34.24
CA HIS A 33 -3.29 11.87 -33.22
C HIS A 33 -2.61 10.64 -32.60
N ASP A 34 -1.66 10.03 -33.31
CA ASP A 34 -1.06 8.75 -32.93
C ASP A 34 0.37 8.91 -32.39
N LYS A 35 0.84 10.15 -32.22
CA LYS A 35 2.16 10.45 -31.66
C LYS A 35 2.35 9.81 -30.29
N TYR A 36 3.54 9.29 -30.04
CA TYR A 36 3.94 8.74 -28.73
C TYR A 36 5.45 8.85 -28.57
N ILE A 37 5.93 8.68 -27.34
CA ILE A 37 7.35 8.59 -27.03
C ILE A 37 7.71 7.12 -26.82
N PRO A 38 8.67 6.56 -27.59
CA PRO A 38 9.07 5.16 -27.45
C PRO A 38 9.50 4.79 -26.03
N GLN A 39 9.21 3.55 -25.61
CA GLN A 39 9.42 3.12 -24.24
C GLN A 39 10.90 3.14 -23.83
N GLU A 40 11.79 2.89 -24.80
CA GLU A 40 13.25 2.93 -24.65
C GLU A 40 13.71 4.34 -24.24
N ILE A 41 13.10 5.37 -24.83
CA ILE A 41 13.37 6.78 -24.51
C ILE A 41 12.83 7.11 -23.12
N LYS A 42 11.62 6.63 -22.76
CA LYS A 42 11.02 6.84 -21.43
C LYS A 42 11.79 6.15 -20.29
N ARG A 43 12.71 5.24 -20.60
CA ARG A 43 13.58 4.53 -19.63
C ARG A 43 14.95 5.18 -19.44
N LEU A 44 15.25 6.26 -20.17
CA LEU A 44 16.50 7.01 -19.99
C LEU A 44 16.58 7.64 -18.59
N ASP A 45 17.79 8.00 -18.19
CA ASP A 45 18.02 8.70 -16.93
C ASP A 45 17.32 10.07 -16.88
N ARG A 46 17.20 10.59 -15.66
CA ARG A 46 16.51 11.85 -15.38
C ARG A 46 17.08 13.03 -16.15
N GLU A 47 18.38 13.09 -16.38
CA GLU A 47 19.03 14.22 -17.06
C GLU A 47 18.59 14.27 -18.52
N LYS A 48 18.67 13.14 -19.23
CA LYS A 48 18.22 13.01 -20.62
C LYS A 48 16.72 13.25 -20.77
N LEU A 49 15.91 12.72 -19.85
CA LEU A 49 14.47 12.97 -19.83
C LEU A 49 14.14 14.45 -19.57
N THR A 50 14.93 15.14 -18.75
CA THR A 50 14.76 16.57 -18.49
C THR A 50 15.05 17.39 -19.74
N ILE A 51 16.09 17.03 -20.50
CA ILE A 51 16.41 17.68 -21.79
C ILE A 51 15.26 17.48 -22.76
N LEU A 52 14.81 16.23 -22.95
CA LEU A 52 13.69 15.90 -23.83
C LEU A 52 12.41 16.68 -23.46
N LEU A 53 12.06 16.69 -22.17
CA LEU A 53 10.88 17.40 -21.69
C LEU A 53 10.98 18.90 -21.95
N LYS A 54 12.14 19.53 -21.71
CA LYS A 54 12.35 20.94 -22.02
C LYS A 54 12.22 21.21 -23.52
N SER A 55 12.81 20.38 -24.38
CA SER A 55 12.69 20.52 -25.82
C SER A 55 11.25 20.41 -26.32
N LEU A 56 10.45 19.52 -25.74
CA LEU A 56 9.03 19.39 -26.06
C LEU A 56 8.23 20.61 -25.58
N LEU A 57 8.53 21.11 -24.38
CA LEU A 57 7.89 22.32 -23.84
C LEU A 57 8.27 23.60 -24.59
N ASP A 58 9.47 23.69 -25.14
CA ASP A 58 9.90 24.82 -25.97
C ASP A 58 9.29 24.77 -27.38
N GLY A 59 8.92 23.57 -27.86
CA GLY A 59 8.27 23.36 -29.16
C GLY A 59 6.77 23.63 -29.13
N ASP A 60 6.00 22.77 -28.45
CA ASP A 60 4.52 22.85 -28.43
C ASP A 60 3.96 23.30 -27.07
N GLY A 61 4.82 23.84 -26.21
CA GLY A 61 4.45 24.33 -24.90
C GLY A 61 4.48 25.85 -24.74
N ASN A 62 3.86 26.32 -23.67
CA ASN A 62 3.92 27.72 -23.26
C ASN A 62 3.99 27.83 -21.73
N LYS A 63 4.74 28.82 -21.21
CA LYS A 63 4.69 29.15 -19.79
C LYS A 63 3.29 29.64 -19.43
N HIS A 64 2.72 29.10 -18.36
CA HIS A 64 1.40 29.52 -17.85
C HIS A 64 1.49 30.14 -16.45
N SER A 65 2.59 29.92 -15.73
CA SER A 65 2.88 30.53 -14.43
C SER A 65 4.39 30.69 -14.23
N LYS A 66 4.81 31.37 -13.16
CA LYS A 66 6.24 31.57 -12.82
C LYS A 66 7.03 30.26 -12.74
N HIS A 67 6.36 29.19 -12.34
CA HIS A 67 6.96 27.87 -12.08
C HIS A 67 6.33 26.74 -12.90
N GLY A 68 5.48 27.05 -13.88
CA GLY A 68 4.69 26.06 -14.59
C GLY A 68 4.54 26.30 -16.09
N TRP A 69 4.44 25.17 -16.80
CA TRP A 69 4.34 25.10 -18.26
C TRP A 69 3.08 24.34 -18.66
N ARG A 70 2.61 24.60 -19.88
CA ARG A 70 1.49 23.88 -20.49
C ARG A 70 1.95 23.35 -21.84
N TYR A 71 1.90 22.04 -22.05
CA TYR A 71 2.12 21.38 -23.35
C TYR A 71 0.78 21.09 -24.02
N THR A 72 0.69 21.21 -25.35
CA THR A 72 -0.54 20.98 -26.11
C THR A 72 -0.36 19.88 -27.15
N THR A 73 -1.27 18.92 -27.21
CA THR A 73 -1.27 17.87 -28.24
C THR A 73 -2.68 17.39 -28.57
N VAL A 74 -2.89 16.83 -29.76
CA VAL A 74 -4.13 16.13 -30.15
C VAL A 74 -4.07 14.62 -29.90
N SER A 75 -2.90 14.10 -29.48
CA SER A 75 -2.71 12.69 -29.15
C SER A 75 -2.82 12.44 -27.65
N GLN A 76 -3.73 11.56 -27.26
CA GLN A 76 -3.87 11.13 -25.87
C GLN A 76 -2.61 10.41 -25.38
N ARG A 77 -2.05 9.52 -26.20
CA ARG A 77 -0.83 8.76 -25.85
C ARG A 77 0.34 9.70 -25.59
N LEU A 78 0.55 10.68 -26.46
CA LEU A 78 1.60 11.67 -26.23
C LEU A 78 1.34 12.50 -24.96
N ALA A 79 0.10 12.86 -24.67
CA ALA A 79 -0.22 13.60 -23.44
C ALA A 79 0.14 12.79 -22.18
N ASP A 80 -0.18 11.50 -22.17
CA ASP A 80 0.16 10.57 -21.09
C ASP A 80 1.70 10.39 -20.98
N ASP A 81 2.40 10.26 -22.11
CA ASP A 81 3.86 10.15 -22.14
C ASP A 81 4.56 11.40 -21.58
N ILE A 82 4.07 12.60 -21.91
CA ILE A 82 4.59 13.87 -21.38
C ILE A 82 4.34 13.95 -19.87
N GLN A 83 3.16 13.51 -19.40
CA GLN A 83 2.85 13.47 -17.97
C GLN A 83 3.79 12.53 -17.23
N GLU A 84 4.03 11.32 -17.75
CA GLU A 84 4.96 10.33 -17.19
C GLU A 84 6.37 10.90 -17.05
N ILE A 85 6.89 11.51 -18.13
CA ILE A 85 8.23 12.10 -18.15
C ILE A 85 8.34 13.28 -17.17
N ALA A 86 7.33 14.15 -17.09
CA ALA A 86 7.32 15.26 -16.15
C ALA A 86 7.40 14.78 -14.69
N ILE A 87 6.66 13.73 -14.34
CA ILE A 87 6.69 13.12 -13.01
C ILE A 87 8.08 12.53 -12.73
N LYS A 88 8.66 11.79 -13.69
CA LYS A 88 10.03 11.23 -13.58
C LYS A 88 11.10 12.31 -13.40
N CYS A 89 10.89 13.49 -13.98
CA CYS A 89 11.77 14.65 -13.82
C CYS A 89 11.60 15.37 -12.46
N GLY A 90 10.63 14.97 -11.64
CA GLY A 90 10.33 15.56 -10.34
C GLY A 90 9.39 16.77 -10.39
N MET A 91 8.60 16.90 -11.46
CA MET A 91 7.58 17.93 -11.61
C MET A 91 6.19 17.38 -11.25
N ALA A 92 5.30 18.24 -10.76
CA ALA A 92 3.87 17.92 -10.72
C ALA A 92 3.31 18.02 -12.14
N ALA A 93 2.42 17.09 -12.54
CA ALA A 93 1.84 17.10 -13.88
C ALA A 93 0.37 16.63 -13.92
N SER A 94 -0.48 17.32 -14.68
CA SER A 94 -1.90 16.99 -14.88
C SER A 94 -2.35 17.16 -16.32
N VAL A 95 -3.19 16.26 -16.81
CA VAL A 95 -3.75 16.28 -18.18
C VAL A 95 -5.23 16.66 -18.15
N THR A 96 -5.64 17.56 -19.03
CA THR A 96 -7.05 17.93 -19.28
C THR A 96 -7.35 17.93 -20.77
N LEU A 97 -8.54 17.50 -21.17
CA LEU A 97 -9.05 17.64 -22.54
C LEU A 97 -9.90 18.92 -22.63
N ASP A 98 -9.59 19.80 -23.59
CA ASP A 98 -10.40 20.98 -23.84
C ASP A 98 -11.57 20.71 -24.80
N LYS A 99 -12.49 21.68 -24.92
CA LYS A 99 -13.69 21.57 -25.77
C LYS A 99 -13.38 21.46 -27.26
N GLU A 100 -12.17 21.84 -27.66
CA GLU A 100 -11.69 21.82 -29.05
C GLU A 100 -10.97 20.49 -29.37
N GLY A 101 -10.88 19.57 -28.41
CA GLY A 101 -10.28 18.24 -28.60
C GLY A 101 -8.77 18.20 -28.40
N PHE A 102 -8.16 19.24 -27.81
CA PHE A 102 -6.74 19.23 -27.46
C PHE A 102 -6.51 18.79 -26.01
N TYR A 103 -5.55 17.89 -25.84
CA TYR A 103 -5.00 17.54 -24.54
C TYR A 103 -3.99 18.61 -24.10
N ARG A 104 -4.20 19.14 -22.89
CA ARG A 104 -3.32 20.11 -22.22
C ARG A 104 -2.63 19.44 -21.05
N VAL A 105 -1.30 19.39 -21.07
CA VAL A 105 -0.49 18.84 -19.98
C VAL A 105 0.12 20.01 -19.21
N TYR A 106 -0.38 20.25 -18.00
CA TYR A 106 0.14 21.27 -17.10
C TYR A 106 1.25 20.67 -16.25
N THR A 107 2.42 21.30 -16.23
CA THR A 107 3.55 20.88 -15.40
C THR A 107 3.99 22.01 -14.47
N SER A 108 4.45 21.69 -13.26
CA SER A 108 4.91 22.67 -12.27
C SER A 108 6.10 22.19 -11.46
N THR A 109 7.01 23.12 -11.15
CA THR A 109 8.20 22.91 -10.30
C THR A 109 7.97 23.25 -8.83
N THR A 110 6.88 23.95 -8.50
CA THR A 110 6.53 24.27 -7.10
C THR A 110 5.71 23.15 -6.48
N ARG A 111 6.19 22.61 -5.34
CA ARG A 111 5.44 21.71 -4.46
C ARG A 111 4.18 22.41 -3.97
N THR A 112 3.05 22.06 -4.57
CA THR A 112 1.75 21.98 -3.92
C THR A 112 0.89 21.08 -4.79
N THR A 113 1.11 19.76 -4.69
CA THR A 113 0.00 18.84 -4.97
C THR A 113 -1.02 19.05 -3.87
N GLN A 114 -1.85 20.08 -4.00
CA GLN A 114 -3.23 19.89 -3.60
C GLN A 114 -3.72 18.75 -4.48
N CYS A 115 -3.99 17.60 -3.87
CA CYS A 115 -4.80 16.58 -4.50
C CYS A 115 -6.21 17.16 -4.60
N ASN A 116 -6.42 18.03 -5.60
CA ASN A 116 -7.74 18.47 -5.99
C ASN A 116 -8.38 17.26 -6.67
N LEU A 117 -9.00 16.41 -5.86
CA LEU A 117 -10.04 15.48 -6.29
C LEU A 117 -11.19 16.34 -6.80
N GLY A 118 -11.04 16.89 -8.00
CA GLY A 118 -12.08 17.69 -8.64
C GLY A 118 -13.32 16.83 -8.79
N ALA A 119 -14.49 17.43 -8.55
CA ALA A 119 -15.81 16.82 -8.64
C ALA A 119 -16.11 16.09 -9.96
N ASN A 120 -15.26 16.27 -10.99
CA ASN A 120 -15.43 15.69 -12.33
C ASN A 120 -14.66 14.38 -12.55
N ARG A 121 -13.98 13.82 -11.52
CA ARG A 121 -13.36 12.48 -11.56
C ARG A 121 -13.79 11.59 -10.40
N SER A 122 -14.88 11.95 -9.73
CA SER A 122 -15.53 11.15 -8.70
C SER A 122 -16.83 10.62 -9.26
N GLU A 123 -16.94 9.29 -9.36
CA GLU A 123 -18.22 8.64 -9.51
C GLU A 123 -18.79 8.42 -8.11
N TRP A 124 -19.91 9.05 -7.81
CA TRP A 124 -20.66 8.76 -6.60
C TRP A 124 -21.52 7.55 -6.90
N VAL A 125 -21.15 6.43 -6.30
CA VAL A 125 -21.96 5.21 -6.33
C VAL A 125 -22.75 5.19 -5.04
N ASP A 126 -24.07 5.40 -5.13
CA ASP A 126 -24.96 5.17 -4.00
C ASP A 126 -24.88 3.69 -3.64
N TYR A 127 -24.36 3.42 -2.45
CA TYR A 127 -24.10 2.08 -1.96
C TYR A 127 -24.78 1.89 -0.61
N ASP A 128 -25.82 1.06 -0.60
CA ASP A 128 -26.57 0.68 0.60
C ASP A 128 -26.35 -0.83 0.85
N GLY A 129 -25.15 -1.16 1.33
CA GLY A 129 -24.70 -2.54 1.55
C GLY A 129 -23.45 -2.62 2.44
N MET A 130 -22.95 -3.83 2.67
CA MET A 130 -21.73 -4.08 3.45
C MET A 130 -20.48 -3.97 2.58
N VAL A 131 -19.62 -2.96 2.81
CA VAL A 131 -18.38 -2.78 2.02
C VAL A 131 -17.39 -3.93 2.29
N TYR A 132 -17.21 -4.82 1.31
CA TYR A 132 -16.14 -5.81 1.31
C TYR A 132 -14.88 -5.27 0.59
N CYS A 133 -13.72 -5.93 0.78
CA CYS A 133 -12.40 -5.52 0.27
C CYS A 133 -12.45 -4.90 -1.15
N VAL A 134 -12.07 -3.63 -1.27
CA VAL A 134 -12.04 -2.90 -2.54
C VAL A 134 -10.80 -3.31 -3.33
N GLN A 135 -10.98 -3.84 -4.53
CA GLN A 135 -9.90 -4.13 -5.47
C GLN A 135 -9.80 -3.01 -6.51
N VAL A 136 -8.65 -2.34 -6.56
CA VAL A 136 -8.34 -1.30 -7.56
C VAL A 136 -7.17 -1.75 -8.44
N PRO A 137 -7.12 -1.37 -9.74
CA PRO A 137 -6.09 -1.85 -10.67
C PRO A 137 -4.65 -1.60 -10.22
N ASN A 138 -4.42 -0.51 -9.47
CA ASN A 138 -3.11 -0.14 -8.95
C ASN A 138 -2.79 -0.74 -7.57
N SER A 139 -3.72 -1.51 -6.98
CA SER A 139 -3.63 -2.09 -5.63
C SER A 139 -3.38 -1.08 -4.50
N ILE A 140 -3.60 0.23 -4.71
CA ILE A 140 -3.42 1.26 -3.69
C ILE A 140 -4.77 1.86 -3.34
N VAL A 141 -5.25 1.56 -2.14
CA VAL A 141 -6.50 2.12 -1.60
C VAL A 141 -6.17 3.13 -0.52
N MET A 142 -6.59 4.38 -0.74
CA MET A 142 -6.58 5.44 0.27
C MET A 142 -8.00 5.56 0.83
N VAL A 143 -8.18 5.25 2.11
CA VAL A 143 -9.43 5.41 2.83
C VAL A 143 -9.41 6.69 3.65
N ARG A 144 -10.57 7.30 3.91
CA ARG A 144 -10.68 8.46 4.81
C ARG A 144 -11.63 8.13 5.94
N GLN A 145 -11.14 8.13 7.18
CA GLN A 145 -11.95 7.90 8.38
C GLN A 145 -11.93 9.16 9.24
N ASN A 146 -13.11 9.70 9.58
CA ASN A 146 -13.26 10.93 10.37
C ASN A 146 -12.44 12.13 9.86
N GLY A 147 -12.32 12.26 8.54
CA GLY A 147 -11.59 13.37 7.92
C GLY A 147 -10.08 13.15 7.74
N TYR A 148 -9.53 12.02 8.18
CA TYR A 148 -8.10 11.68 8.05
C TYR A 148 -7.88 10.59 7.01
N ALA A 149 -6.87 10.76 6.15
CA ALA A 149 -6.54 9.80 5.10
C ALA A 149 -5.59 8.71 5.63
N PHE A 150 -5.88 7.45 5.31
CA PHE A 150 -5.11 6.26 5.68
C PHE A 150 -4.98 5.30 4.49
N PHE A 151 -3.95 4.45 4.49
CA PHE A 151 -3.79 3.35 3.53
C PHE A 151 -3.96 2.01 4.28
N SER A 152 -5.02 1.26 4.00
CA SER A 152 -5.34 0.02 4.74
C SER A 152 -5.31 -1.23 3.84
N GLY A 153 -4.85 -2.36 4.39
CA GLY A 153 -4.78 -3.68 3.75
C GLY A 153 -3.56 -3.89 2.84
N ASN A 154 -3.40 -3.09 1.79
CA ASN A 154 -2.31 -3.25 0.82
C ASN A 154 -1.02 -2.54 1.20
N SER A 155 -1.02 -1.70 2.24
CA SER A 155 0.19 -1.03 2.73
C SER A 155 1.20 -2.02 3.33
N LYS A 156 0.72 -3.04 4.04
CA LYS A 156 1.56 -4.12 4.57
C LYS A 156 2.06 -5.06 3.47
N GLY A 157 1.20 -5.40 2.51
CA GLY A 157 1.59 -6.17 1.32
C GLY A 157 2.61 -5.43 0.45
N ALA A 158 2.46 -4.12 0.25
CA ALA A 158 3.45 -3.30 -0.43
C ALA A 158 4.78 -3.25 0.33
N GLY A 159 4.74 -3.07 1.67
CA GLY A 159 5.92 -3.13 2.52
C GLY A 159 6.66 -4.46 2.41
N ASP A 160 5.93 -5.58 2.48
CA ASP A 160 6.47 -6.94 2.26
C ASP A 160 7.21 -7.04 0.91
N GLN A 161 6.57 -6.61 -0.19
CA GLN A 161 7.19 -6.68 -1.52
C GLN A 161 8.42 -5.79 -1.63
N TYR A 162 8.39 -4.55 -1.13
CA TYR A 162 9.54 -3.64 -1.17
C TYR A 162 10.72 -4.18 -0.38
N VAL A 163 10.48 -4.69 0.83
CA VAL A 163 11.53 -5.27 1.69
C VAL A 163 12.22 -6.45 0.98
N ARG A 164 11.45 -7.29 0.30
CA ARG A 164 11.98 -8.42 -0.50
C ARG A 164 12.73 -7.96 -1.74
N ASP A 165 12.18 -6.97 -2.44
CA ASP A 165 12.79 -6.44 -3.64
C ASP A 165 14.15 -5.80 -3.35
N TYR A 166 14.29 -5.14 -2.20
CA TYR A 166 15.56 -4.57 -1.77
C TYR A 166 16.61 -5.63 -1.41
N ALA A 167 16.22 -6.80 -0.90
CA ALA A 167 17.14 -7.92 -0.77
C ALA A 167 17.59 -8.43 -2.15
N ARG A 168 16.67 -8.55 -3.10
CA ARG A 168 16.97 -9.03 -4.46
C ARG A 168 17.84 -8.07 -5.27
N ILE A 169 17.52 -6.78 -5.25
CA ILE A 169 18.18 -5.77 -6.10
C ILE A 169 19.48 -5.26 -5.45
N TYR A 170 19.44 -4.98 -4.15
CA TYR A 170 20.54 -4.30 -3.46
C TYR A 170 21.30 -5.19 -2.48
N GLY A 171 20.93 -6.47 -2.35
CA GLY A 171 21.60 -7.40 -1.45
C GLY A 171 21.40 -7.07 0.03
N LEU A 172 20.37 -6.29 0.39
CA LEU A 172 20.10 -5.99 1.79
C LEU A 172 19.63 -7.26 2.53
N PRO A 173 20.17 -7.56 3.72
CA PRO A 173 19.79 -8.73 4.50
C PRO A 173 18.46 -8.51 5.22
N THR A 174 17.37 -8.45 4.45
CA THR A 174 16.02 -8.23 4.98
C THR A 174 15.29 -9.55 5.23
N VAL A 175 14.35 -9.55 6.18
CA VAL A 175 13.49 -10.71 6.46
C VAL A 175 12.06 -10.22 6.64
N VAL A 176 11.08 -10.97 6.11
CA VAL A 176 9.66 -10.66 6.28
C VAL A 176 8.98 -11.73 7.13
N PHE A 177 8.38 -11.31 8.24
CA PHE A 177 7.48 -12.14 9.05
C PHE A 177 6.03 -11.76 8.79
N ARG A 178 5.24 -12.71 8.30
CA ARG A 178 3.79 -12.61 8.18
C ARG A 178 3.17 -13.16 9.45
N GLN A 179 2.82 -12.26 10.34
CA GLN A 179 2.42 -12.60 11.70
C GLN A 179 0.92 -12.87 11.81
N SER A 180 0.55 -13.92 12.54
CA SER A 180 -0.83 -14.18 12.96
C SER A 180 -1.20 -13.40 14.23
N CYS A 181 -2.04 -13.97 15.10
CA CYS A 181 -2.45 -13.37 16.35
C CYS A 181 -1.33 -13.43 17.39
N ILE A 182 -0.63 -12.31 17.57
CA ILE A 182 0.35 -12.12 18.63
C ILE A 182 -0.32 -11.58 19.88
N TYR A 183 -0.03 -12.17 21.03
CA TYR A 183 -0.50 -11.69 22.32
C TYR A 183 0.54 -11.85 23.42
N GLY A 184 0.44 -11.07 24.49
CA GLY A 184 1.32 -11.22 25.64
C GLY A 184 1.36 -10.00 26.55
N THR A 185 2.19 -10.06 27.59
CA THR A 185 2.32 -8.99 28.59
C THR A 185 2.70 -7.67 27.92
N ARG A 186 2.31 -6.53 28.50
CA ARG A 186 2.53 -5.17 27.98
C ARG A 186 1.69 -4.80 26.75
N GLN A 187 0.81 -5.68 26.29
CA GLN A 187 -0.13 -5.36 25.22
C GLN A 187 -1.33 -4.56 25.75
N MET A 188 -1.55 -3.37 25.19
CA MET A 188 -2.71 -2.52 25.47
C MET A 188 -3.84 -2.87 24.49
N GLY A 189 -4.48 -4.02 24.70
CA GLY A 189 -5.56 -4.50 23.84
C GLY A 189 -6.79 -3.60 23.90
N VAL A 190 -7.41 -3.38 22.74
CA VAL A 190 -8.67 -2.65 22.57
C VAL A 190 -9.59 -3.44 21.64
N GLU A 191 -10.88 -3.09 21.55
CA GLU A 191 -11.88 -3.85 20.78
C GLU A 191 -11.46 -4.13 19.33
N ASP A 192 -10.78 -3.18 18.69
CA ASP A 192 -10.32 -3.30 17.31
C ASP A 192 -8.91 -3.91 17.15
N GLN A 193 -8.15 -4.09 18.24
CA GLN A 193 -6.76 -4.55 18.17
C GLN A 193 -6.36 -5.42 19.37
N GLY A 194 -5.95 -6.65 19.08
CA GLY A 194 -5.41 -7.57 20.09
C GLY A 194 -6.50 -8.22 20.94
N TRP A 195 -7.37 -9.00 20.30
CA TRP A 195 -8.59 -9.55 20.90
C TRP A 195 -8.35 -10.33 22.21
N VAL A 196 -7.26 -11.10 22.33
CA VAL A 196 -6.91 -11.85 23.54
C VAL A 196 -6.68 -10.91 24.74
N ALA A 197 -5.89 -9.85 24.51
CA ALA A 197 -5.64 -8.84 25.54
C ALA A 197 -6.89 -8.01 25.83
N TRP A 198 -7.63 -7.62 24.78
CA TRP A 198 -8.87 -6.85 24.93
C TRP A 198 -9.88 -7.56 25.84
N PHE A 199 -10.19 -8.83 25.59
CA PHE A 199 -11.17 -9.53 26.40
C PHE A 199 -10.74 -9.69 27.87
N ILE A 200 -9.45 -9.94 28.13
CA ILE A 200 -8.93 -9.97 29.51
C ILE A 200 -9.09 -8.60 30.18
N ILE A 201 -8.66 -7.54 29.50
CA ILE A 201 -8.73 -6.16 30.02
C ILE A 201 -10.18 -5.76 30.27
N ALA A 202 -11.06 -5.97 29.29
CA ALA A 202 -12.46 -5.59 29.38
C ALA A 202 -13.17 -6.34 30.52
N ALA A 203 -12.92 -7.64 30.66
CA ALA A 203 -13.53 -8.43 31.73
C ALA A 203 -13.03 -8.00 33.12
N LEU A 204 -11.74 -7.65 33.26
CA LEU A 204 -11.16 -7.19 34.54
C LEU A 204 -11.53 -5.75 34.90
N THR A 205 -11.81 -4.90 33.91
CA THR A 205 -12.19 -3.49 34.12
C THR A 205 -13.70 -3.25 34.05
N GLY A 206 -14.50 -4.31 33.82
CA GLY A 206 -15.95 -4.22 33.73
C GLY A 206 -16.46 -3.56 32.44
N GLN A 207 -15.64 -3.50 31.40
CA GLN A 207 -16.07 -2.98 30.09
C GLN A 207 -16.92 -4.03 29.34
N PRO A 208 -17.90 -3.59 28.54
CA PRO A 208 -18.73 -4.49 27.77
C PRO A 208 -17.91 -5.21 26.69
N ILE A 209 -18.18 -6.50 26.50
CA ILE A 209 -17.54 -7.32 25.47
C ILE A 209 -18.57 -7.65 24.38
N THR A 210 -18.24 -7.30 23.14
CA THR A 210 -19.01 -7.66 21.95
C THR A 210 -18.29 -8.76 21.17
N ILE A 211 -19.00 -9.85 20.88
CA ILE A 211 -18.54 -10.91 19.99
C ILE A 211 -19.14 -10.68 18.61
N TYR A 212 -18.27 -10.46 17.62
CA TYR A 212 -18.68 -10.27 16.23
C TYR A 212 -18.79 -11.63 15.54
N GLY A 213 -19.96 -11.93 14.97
CA GLY A 213 -20.27 -13.26 14.44
C GLY A 213 -20.62 -14.26 15.54
N ASN A 214 -20.32 -15.54 15.33
CA ASN A 214 -20.76 -16.62 16.22
C ASN A 214 -19.72 -17.04 17.29
N GLY A 215 -18.57 -16.35 17.36
CA GLY A 215 -17.49 -16.65 18.30
C GLY A 215 -16.69 -17.93 18.01
N LYS A 216 -17.00 -18.63 16.91
CA LYS A 216 -16.33 -19.89 16.50
C LYS A 216 -15.19 -19.66 15.51
N GLN A 217 -14.86 -18.40 15.19
CA GLN A 217 -13.73 -18.10 14.32
C GLN A 217 -12.44 -18.56 14.99
N VAL A 218 -11.55 -19.21 14.24
CA VAL A 218 -10.33 -19.81 14.78
C VAL A 218 -9.12 -19.00 14.36
N ARG A 219 -8.21 -18.76 15.32
CA ARG A 219 -6.89 -18.21 15.08
C ARG A 219 -5.84 -19.12 15.70
N ASP A 220 -4.69 -19.24 15.07
CA ASP A 220 -3.49 -19.60 15.81
C ASP A 220 -3.00 -18.41 16.63
N VAL A 221 -2.68 -18.63 17.90
CA VAL A 221 -2.25 -17.60 18.85
C VAL A 221 -0.80 -17.85 19.26
N LEU A 222 0.01 -16.79 19.22
CA LEU A 222 1.44 -16.84 19.53
C LEU A 222 1.74 -15.93 20.71
N PHE A 223 2.34 -16.49 21.76
CA PHE A 223 2.79 -15.69 22.90
C PHE A 223 4.02 -14.86 22.52
N VAL A 224 4.10 -13.63 23.03
CA VAL A 224 5.12 -12.64 22.63
C VAL A 224 6.56 -13.14 22.80
N ASP A 225 6.86 -13.92 23.83
CA ASP A 225 8.21 -14.47 24.05
C ASP A 225 8.65 -15.37 22.88
N ASP A 226 7.74 -16.18 22.34
CA ASP A 226 8.03 -17.03 21.18
C ASP A 226 8.24 -16.20 19.91
N LEU A 227 7.55 -15.06 19.77
CA LEU A 227 7.81 -14.12 18.69
C LEU A 227 9.21 -13.50 18.82
N LEU A 228 9.64 -13.13 20.02
CA LEU A 228 11.01 -12.61 20.26
C LEU A 228 12.05 -13.67 19.87
N ASN A 229 11.84 -14.93 20.25
CA ASN A 229 12.68 -16.05 19.83
C ASN A 229 12.73 -16.20 18.29
N ALA A 230 11.63 -15.90 17.58
CA ALA A 230 11.62 -15.92 16.11
C ALA A 230 12.52 -14.83 15.52
N TYR A 231 12.49 -13.63 16.08
CA TYR A 231 13.37 -12.53 15.66
C TYR A 231 14.84 -12.88 15.88
N ASP A 232 15.19 -13.37 17.08
CA ASP A 232 16.55 -13.78 17.41
C ASP A 232 17.03 -14.92 16.50
N ALA A 233 16.18 -15.90 16.21
CA ALA A 233 16.49 -17.00 15.31
C ALA A 233 16.73 -16.53 13.87
N ALA A 234 15.94 -15.57 13.35
CA ALA A 234 16.17 -15.01 12.02
C ALA A 234 17.47 -14.20 11.94
N ILE A 235 17.80 -13.43 12.97
CA ILE A 235 19.06 -12.68 13.05
C ILE A 235 20.25 -13.65 13.10
N ALA A 236 20.19 -14.67 13.96
CA ALA A 236 21.24 -15.68 14.09
C ALA A 236 21.46 -16.46 12.77
N ASN A 237 20.39 -16.70 12.01
CA ASN A 237 20.41 -17.42 10.74
C ASN A 237 20.31 -16.51 9.51
N ILE A 238 20.76 -15.24 9.60
CA ILE A 238 20.53 -14.25 8.55
C ILE A 238 21.07 -14.66 7.17
N LYS A 239 22.13 -15.48 7.12
CA LYS A 239 22.68 -16.01 5.86
C LYS A 239 21.66 -16.85 5.08
N ILE A 240 20.74 -17.50 5.77
CA ILE A 240 19.65 -18.30 5.19
C ILE A 240 18.39 -17.44 5.09
N ALA A 241 18.10 -16.64 6.12
CA ALA A 241 16.86 -15.87 6.23
C ALA A 241 16.78 -14.65 5.30
N ALA A 242 17.91 -14.10 4.84
CA ALA A 242 17.93 -12.92 3.99
C ALA A 242 17.08 -13.10 2.71
N GLY A 243 16.21 -12.13 2.43
CA GLY A 243 15.26 -12.13 1.33
C GLY A 243 14.07 -13.10 1.49
N GLN A 244 14.01 -13.84 2.60
CA GLN A 244 12.96 -14.83 2.84
C GLN A 244 11.74 -14.25 3.53
N VAL A 245 10.62 -14.94 3.29
CA VAL A 245 9.35 -14.74 3.97
C VAL A 245 9.05 -15.96 4.84
N TYR A 246 8.62 -15.72 6.07
CA TYR A 246 8.16 -16.74 7.01
C TYR A 246 6.77 -16.37 7.54
N ASN A 247 5.87 -17.34 7.58
CA ASN A 247 4.67 -17.21 8.40
C ASN A 247 5.08 -17.45 9.86
N VAL A 248 4.64 -16.57 10.76
CA VAL A 248 4.97 -16.62 12.19
C VAL A 248 3.67 -16.54 12.99
N GLY A 249 3.34 -17.61 13.67
CA GLY A 249 2.13 -17.73 14.46
C GLY A 249 2.19 -18.94 15.37
N GLY A 250 1.09 -19.24 16.06
CA GLY A 250 1.01 -20.40 16.94
C GLY A 250 1.05 -21.74 16.19
N GLY A 251 0.72 -21.74 14.90
CA GLY A 251 0.59 -22.96 14.12
C GLY A 251 -0.59 -23.84 14.53
N PRO A 252 -0.73 -25.04 13.94
CA PRO A 252 -1.88 -25.92 14.16
C PRO A 252 -1.98 -26.47 15.59
N GLU A 253 -0.90 -26.44 16.37
CA GLU A 253 -0.87 -26.92 17.75
C GLU A 253 -1.27 -25.86 18.79
N ARG A 254 -1.46 -24.61 18.37
CA ARG A 254 -1.78 -23.47 19.25
C ARG A 254 -2.94 -22.66 18.67
N THR A 255 -4.00 -23.35 18.30
CA THR A 255 -5.23 -22.73 17.78
C THR A 255 -6.25 -22.52 18.88
N MET A 256 -7.11 -21.54 18.71
CA MET A 256 -8.22 -21.27 19.60
C MET A 256 -9.32 -20.49 18.87
N SER A 257 -10.57 -20.81 19.17
CA SER A 257 -11.73 -20.03 18.77
C SER A 257 -11.90 -18.78 19.62
N ILE A 258 -12.30 -17.68 18.97
CA ILE A 258 -12.35 -16.33 19.58
C ILE A 258 -13.14 -16.29 20.88
N TRP A 259 -14.28 -16.98 20.96
CA TRP A 259 -15.10 -17.01 22.18
C TRP A 259 -15.50 -18.42 22.62
N ALA A 260 -15.79 -19.33 21.68
CA ALA A 260 -16.30 -20.66 22.04
C ALA A 260 -15.32 -21.46 22.93
N GLU A 261 -14.00 -21.28 22.76
CA GLU A 261 -12.97 -21.86 23.63
C GLU A 261 -12.39 -20.84 24.62
N PHE A 262 -12.16 -19.60 24.17
CA PHE A 262 -11.54 -18.58 25.01
C PHE A 262 -12.41 -18.11 26.17
N GLY A 263 -13.73 -17.92 25.94
CA GLY A 263 -14.67 -17.45 26.95
C GLY A 263 -14.66 -18.34 28.21
N PRO A 264 -14.85 -19.67 28.09
CA PRO A 264 -14.75 -20.59 29.21
C PRO A 264 -13.40 -20.58 29.94
N ILE A 265 -12.29 -20.33 29.24
CA ILE A 265 -10.97 -20.20 29.88
C ILE A 265 -10.95 -18.93 30.75
N LEU A 266 -11.42 -17.80 30.21
CA LEU A 266 -11.43 -16.53 30.90
C LEU A 266 -12.38 -16.54 32.11
N GLU A 267 -13.58 -17.12 31.98
CA GLU A 267 -14.53 -17.29 33.08
C GLU A 267 -13.94 -18.13 34.22
N ARG A 268 -13.18 -19.19 33.92
CA ARG A 268 -12.47 -19.98 34.95
C ARG A 268 -11.39 -19.18 35.66
N LEU A 269 -10.69 -18.28 34.96
CA LEU A 269 -9.65 -17.43 35.55
C LEU A 269 -10.25 -16.35 36.43
N ILE A 270 -11.36 -15.76 36.02
CA ILE A 270 -12.05 -14.67 36.75
C ILE A 270 -12.92 -15.22 37.89
N GLY A 271 -13.47 -16.43 37.74
CA GLY A 271 -14.29 -17.08 38.76
C GLY A 271 -15.80 -16.80 38.67
N HIS A 272 -16.27 -16.16 37.59
CA HIS A 272 -17.69 -15.95 37.32
C HIS A 272 -17.99 -15.87 35.81
N PRO A 273 -19.24 -16.08 35.38
CA PRO A 273 -19.65 -15.91 33.99
C PRO A 273 -19.43 -14.47 33.49
N ILE A 274 -19.12 -14.31 32.21
CA ILE A 274 -18.88 -13.00 31.58
C ILE A 274 -20.01 -12.69 30.60
N PRO A 275 -20.84 -11.67 30.85
CA PRO A 275 -21.89 -11.29 29.91
C PRO A 275 -21.26 -10.71 28.65
N VAL A 276 -21.68 -11.22 27.49
CA VAL A 276 -21.25 -10.71 26.17
C VAL A 276 -22.46 -10.40 25.29
N SER A 277 -22.33 -9.39 24.45
CA SER A 277 -23.26 -9.12 23.36
C SER A 277 -22.80 -9.82 22.08
N ILE A 278 -23.73 -10.12 21.18
CA ILE A 278 -23.42 -10.64 19.85
C ILE A 278 -23.75 -9.55 18.82
N SER A 279 -22.86 -9.35 17.87
CA SER A 279 -23.05 -8.46 16.73
C SER A 279 -22.81 -9.19 15.42
N ASP A 280 -23.11 -8.53 14.31
CA ASP A 280 -22.88 -9.06 12.97
C ASP A 280 -21.39 -9.34 12.72
N TRP A 281 -21.12 -10.13 11.69
CA TRP A 281 -19.76 -10.47 11.29
C TRP A 281 -18.99 -9.21 10.88
N ARG A 282 -17.70 -9.14 11.28
CA ARG A 282 -16.80 -8.09 10.80
C ARG A 282 -16.57 -8.25 9.29
N PRO A 283 -16.70 -7.18 8.48
CA PRO A 283 -16.37 -7.26 7.06
C PRO A 283 -14.93 -7.75 6.84
N GLY A 284 -14.78 -8.79 6.01
CA GLY A 284 -13.47 -9.37 5.70
C GLY A 284 -12.85 -10.24 6.79
N ASP A 285 -13.62 -10.58 7.84
CA ASP A 285 -13.16 -11.51 8.87
C ASP A 285 -12.93 -12.90 8.28
N GLN A 286 -11.78 -13.48 8.60
CA GLN A 286 -11.43 -14.82 8.17
C GLN A 286 -12.04 -15.82 9.16
N PRO A 287 -12.86 -16.81 8.73
CA PRO A 287 -13.40 -17.79 9.65
C PRO A 287 -12.30 -18.59 10.36
N ILE A 288 -11.23 -18.94 9.63
CA ILE A 288 -10.10 -19.70 10.14
C ILE A 288 -8.82 -19.12 9.55
N TYR A 289 -7.84 -18.81 10.40
CA TYR A 289 -6.47 -18.51 9.99
C TYR A 289 -5.50 -19.25 10.89
N ILE A 290 -4.63 -20.07 10.29
CA ILE A 290 -3.62 -20.87 10.97
C ILE A 290 -2.34 -20.78 10.15
N SER A 291 -1.24 -20.38 10.79
CA SER A 291 0.05 -20.23 10.11
C SER A 291 0.70 -21.59 9.85
N ASP A 292 1.09 -21.84 8.60
CA ASP A 292 2.05 -22.91 8.31
C ASP A 292 3.48 -22.44 8.65
N ILE A 293 3.97 -22.90 9.80
CA ILE A 293 5.26 -22.51 10.37
C ILE A 293 6.43 -23.43 9.98
N ARG A 294 6.20 -24.48 9.18
CA ARG A 294 7.21 -25.50 8.85
C ARG A 294 8.46 -24.93 8.19
N LYS A 295 8.32 -23.81 7.46
CA LYS A 295 9.47 -23.12 6.85
C LYS A 295 10.37 -22.49 7.93
N ALA A 296 9.79 -21.81 8.91
CA ALA A 296 10.54 -21.19 10.01
C ALA A 296 11.21 -22.26 10.88
N GLU A 297 10.51 -23.37 11.13
CA GLU A 297 11.08 -24.52 11.85
C GLU A 297 12.30 -25.10 11.13
N ARG A 298 12.18 -25.38 9.83
CA ARG A 298 13.28 -25.99 9.04
C ARG A 298 14.48 -25.05 8.90
N GLU A 299 14.26 -23.77 8.63
CA GLU A 299 15.34 -22.84 8.24
C GLU A 299 15.90 -22.04 9.41
N LEU A 300 15.10 -21.79 10.45
CA LEU A 300 15.49 -20.98 11.61
C LEU A 300 15.63 -21.82 12.89
N GLY A 301 15.19 -23.09 12.89
CA GLY A 301 15.13 -23.91 14.10
C GLY A 301 14.11 -23.38 15.12
N TRP A 302 13.12 -22.60 14.66
CA TRP A 302 12.16 -21.93 15.53
C TRP A 302 10.82 -22.67 15.58
N HIS A 303 10.28 -22.84 16.79
CA HIS A 303 8.96 -23.40 17.04
C HIS A 303 8.35 -22.77 18.31
N PRO A 304 7.04 -22.43 18.34
CA PRO A 304 6.38 -21.89 19.53
C PRO A 304 6.42 -22.83 20.74
N ALA A 305 7.01 -22.40 21.86
CA ALA A 305 7.13 -23.21 23.06
C ALA A 305 5.98 -23.00 24.06
N VAL A 306 5.35 -21.83 24.07
CA VAL A 306 4.33 -21.48 25.07
C VAL A 306 2.96 -22.04 24.66
N GLY A 307 2.38 -22.86 25.53
CA GLY A 307 1.00 -23.36 25.37
C GLY A 307 -0.04 -22.25 25.51
N VAL A 308 -1.18 -22.40 24.83
CA VAL A 308 -2.26 -21.38 24.79
C VAL A 308 -2.74 -20.98 26.19
N GLU A 309 -3.14 -21.94 27.03
CA GLU A 309 -3.63 -21.64 28.39
C GLU A 309 -2.54 -21.01 29.28
N VAL A 310 -1.28 -21.42 29.12
CA VAL A 310 -0.15 -20.86 29.87
C VAL A 310 0.06 -19.40 29.50
N GLY A 311 0.04 -19.08 28.19
CA GLY A 311 0.19 -17.70 27.73
C GLY A 311 -0.98 -16.81 28.16
N ILE A 312 -2.22 -17.32 28.10
CA ILE A 312 -3.41 -16.59 28.59
C ILE A 312 -3.28 -16.29 30.08
N ARG A 313 -2.89 -17.28 30.89
CA ARG A 313 -2.68 -17.09 32.34
C ARG A 313 -1.61 -16.02 32.62
N ARG A 314 -0.47 -16.08 31.92
CA ARG A 314 0.59 -15.06 32.07
C ARG A 314 0.09 -13.65 31.75
N LEU A 315 -0.69 -13.51 30.68
CA LEU A 315 -1.28 -12.22 30.32
C LEU A 315 -2.31 -11.77 31.37
N TYR A 316 -3.19 -12.66 31.81
CA TYR A 316 -4.17 -12.39 32.86
C TYR A 316 -3.52 -11.92 34.16
N ASP A 317 -2.50 -12.62 34.65
CA ASP A 317 -1.77 -12.27 35.86
C ASP A 317 -1.09 -10.90 35.71
N TRP A 318 -0.55 -10.60 34.51
CA TRP A 318 0.06 -9.31 34.22
C TRP A 318 -0.97 -8.17 34.21
N VAL A 319 -2.14 -8.34 33.56
CA VAL A 319 -3.20 -7.32 33.56
C VAL A 319 -3.74 -7.10 34.97
N THR A 320 -3.97 -8.18 35.74
CA THR A 320 -4.43 -8.12 37.12
C THR A 320 -3.47 -7.32 38.02
N THR A 321 -2.16 -7.54 37.87
CA THR A 321 -1.14 -6.79 38.64
C THR A 321 -0.93 -5.36 38.15
N HIS A 322 -1.37 -5.02 36.94
CA HIS A 322 -1.18 -3.71 36.32
C HIS A 322 -2.49 -3.03 35.91
N GLN A 323 -3.58 -3.27 36.67
CA GLN A 323 -4.91 -2.71 36.33
C GLN A 323 -4.89 -1.20 36.14
N HIS A 324 -4.06 -0.47 36.90
CA HIS A 324 -3.87 0.98 36.80
C HIS A 324 -3.47 1.50 35.40
N LEU A 325 -3.03 0.64 34.48
CA LEU A 325 -2.71 1.01 33.09
C LEU A 325 -3.94 1.08 32.17
N PHE A 326 -5.10 0.60 32.65
CA PHE A 326 -6.31 0.41 31.84
C PHE A 326 -7.55 1.16 32.36
N VAL A 327 -7.39 1.95 33.43
CA VAL A 327 -8.48 2.71 34.08
C VAL A 327 -8.45 4.17 33.63
#